data_AF-D1CGQ0-F1
#
_entry.id   AF-D1CGQ0-F1
#
_cell.length_a   1.000
_cell.length_b   1.000
_cell.length_c   1.000
_cell.angle_alpha   90.00
_cell.angle_beta   90.00
_cell.angle_gamma   90.00
#
_symmetry.space_group_name_H-M   'P 1'
#
loop_
_entity.id
_entity.type
_entity.pdbx_description
1 polymer ?
#
loop_
_entity_poly.entity_id
_entity_poly.type
_entity_poly.pdbx_seq_one_letter_code
_entity_poly.pdbx_strand_id
1 'polypeptide(L)'
;MLRAILKLSVMTLVLVAVLSARGPSALAASEQVDVEREVAAIRSLMAESLEAYRAGDRERAYTLARAAYLDHFELVEIPLRIVDSSFTLEMEYKFAHWRSRIEDGAPVGEIEQIVRDIDGGLDETLALLQGPGMTGKALVTIASFSILFREGLEVILVLAALFGYVRTRDPRLRRPIALGALLAIPASIVTWALLSFVLNVAPVGRELLEAVVSLVAVAFLFYVSFWLLQRMEVRHWMEFLRSHVWEAVAAGNASALAVLGFVSVYREGAETALFYQALLWMAENMEAWILLGILLATAVLAVIGYAILWAGARLPVRVFLTTAMVMVMLLSVAMLGNAVRELQDADVISITSLFDTFPRINPFVAQFLGIYPTVETVAAQVALLLVYVIGGVYFYLGPARRARLAEARTRQA
;
A
#
# COMPACT_ATOMS: atom_id res chain seq x y z
N MET A 1 -24.76 16.41 15.42
CA MET A 1 -23.71 15.93 16.33
C MET A 1 -23.74 14.42 16.42
N LEU A 2 -24.74 13.80 17.07
CA LEU A 2 -24.96 12.35 17.02
C LEU A 2 -24.99 11.84 15.57
N ARG A 3 -25.70 12.50 14.65
CA ARG A 3 -25.83 12.06 13.26
C ARG A 3 -24.58 12.18 12.37
N ALA A 4 -23.54 12.90 12.77
CA ALA A 4 -22.28 13.01 11.99
C ALA A 4 -21.25 12.01 12.53
N ILE A 5 -21.19 11.88 13.86
CA ILE A 5 -20.44 10.83 14.55
C ILE A 5 -21.02 9.46 14.17
N LEU A 6 -22.34 9.26 14.25
CA LEU A 6 -23.05 8.05 13.83
C LEU A 6 -22.80 7.69 12.34
N LYS A 7 -22.50 8.68 11.48
CA LYS A 7 -22.17 8.41 10.06
C LYS A 7 -20.76 7.88 9.87
N LEU A 8 -19.79 8.47 10.57
CA LEU A 8 -18.42 7.95 10.63
C LEU A 8 -18.41 6.56 11.32
N SER A 9 -19.23 6.39 12.36
CA SER A 9 -19.45 5.12 13.05
C SER A 9 -20.09 4.08 12.14
N VAL A 10 -21.08 4.43 11.31
CA VAL A 10 -21.72 3.49 10.36
C VAL A 10 -20.75 3.07 9.26
N MET A 11 -19.96 3.99 8.71
CA MET A 11 -18.92 3.65 7.72
C MET A 11 -17.87 2.71 8.34
N THR A 12 -17.44 2.99 9.58
CA THR A 12 -16.52 2.12 10.34
C THR A 12 -17.16 0.76 10.64
N LEU A 13 -18.41 0.72 11.08
CA LEU A 13 -19.14 -0.50 11.43
C LEU A 13 -19.38 -1.40 10.22
N VAL A 14 -19.62 -0.80 9.05
CA VAL A 14 -19.76 -1.55 7.80
C VAL A 14 -18.42 -2.03 7.29
N LEU A 15 -17.36 -1.23 7.37
CA LEU A 15 -16.00 -1.66 7.01
C LEU A 15 -15.51 -2.79 7.94
N VAL A 16 -15.82 -2.70 9.23
CA VAL A 16 -15.64 -3.80 10.21
C VAL A 16 -16.42 -5.03 9.77
N ALA A 17 -17.72 -4.90 9.47
CA ALA A 17 -18.57 -6.04 9.09
C ALA A 17 -18.10 -6.70 7.79
N VAL A 18 -17.56 -5.92 6.85
CA VAL A 18 -16.98 -6.40 5.59
C VAL A 18 -15.65 -7.14 5.80
N LEU A 19 -14.75 -6.59 6.63
CA LEU A 19 -13.50 -7.27 7.01
C LEU A 19 -13.80 -8.55 7.80
N SER A 20 -14.83 -8.54 8.66
CA SER A 20 -15.28 -9.72 9.40
C SER A 20 -16.00 -10.77 8.55
N ALA A 21 -16.46 -10.42 7.34
CA ALA A 21 -17.11 -11.35 6.41
C ALA A 21 -16.12 -12.14 5.56
N ARG A 22 -14.87 -11.68 5.44
CA ARG A 22 -13.74 -12.55 5.09
C ARG A 22 -13.41 -13.36 6.33
N GLY A 23 -13.85 -14.62 6.36
CA GLY A 23 -13.62 -15.49 7.50
C GLY A 23 -12.14 -15.56 7.84
N PRO A 24 -11.76 -15.65 9.13
CA PRO A 24 -10.37 -15.86 9.51
C PRO A 24 -9.86 -17.12 8.81
N SER A 25 -8.75 -16.99 8.07
CA SER A 25 -7.99 -18.11 7.53
C SER A 25 -7.60 -19.01 8.71
N ALA A 26 -8.41 -20.05 8.93
CA ALA A 26 -8.23 -21.01 9.98
C ALA A 26 -7.09 -21.96 9.60
N LEU A 27 -5.85 -21.53 9.85
CA LEU A 27 -4.70 -22.41 10.01
C LEU A 27 -4.24 -22.19 11.46
N ALA A 28 -4.97 -22.76 12.41
CA ALA A 28 -4.68 -24.07 12.98
C ALA A 28 -3.34 -24.03 13.74
N ALA A 29 -3.46 -23.94 15.06
CA ALA A 29 -2.39 -24.17 16.01
C ALA A 29 -1.87 -25.60 15.86
N SER A 30 -0.92 -25.82 14.96
CA SER A 30 0.03 -26.93 15.05
C SER A 30 1.17 -26.48 15.97
N GLU A 31 1.73 -27.42 16.72
CA GLU A 31 2.94 -27.27 17.52
C GLU A 31 3.98 -26.46 16.72
N GLN A 32 4.19 -25.20 17.11
CA GLN A 32 4.88 -24.22 16.28
C GLN A 32 6.36 -24.57 16.24
N VAL A 33 6.82 -25.14 15.13
CA VAL A 33 8.25 -25.26 14.82
C VAL A 33 8.85 -23.86 14.90
N ASP A 34 9.87 -23.69 15.73
CA ASP A 34 10.60 -22.42 15.85
C ASP A 34 11.51 -22.26 14.62
N VAL A 35 10.92 -21.78 13.52
CA VAL A 35 11.58 -21.66 12.21
C VAL A 35 12.86 -20.82 12.30
N GLU A 36 12.92 -19.79 13.17
CA GLU A 36 14.14 -19.00 13.36
C GLU A 36 15.28 -19.85 13.90
N ARG A 37 14.97 -20.64 14.92
CA ARG A 37 15.95 -21.49 15.56
C ARG A 37 16.44 -22.58 14.62
N GLU A 38 15.54 -23.20 13.85
CA GLU A 38 15.92 -24.22 12.87
C GLU A 38 16.78 -23.63 11.75
N VAL A 39 16.39 -22.48 11.17
CA VAL A 39 17.20 -21.81 10.14
C VAL A 39 18.57 -21.36 10.66
N ALA A 40 18.65 -20.90 11.91
CA ALA A 40 19.93 -20.57 12.54
C ALA A 40 20.82 -21.80 12.70
N ALA A 41 20.26 -22.96 13.07
CA ALA A 41 21.00 -24.22 13.16
C ALA A 41 21.50 -24.70 11.79
N ILE A 42 20.67 -24.62 10.74
CA ILE A 42 21.05 -24.92 9.35
C ILE A 42 22.25 -24.07 8.94
N ARG A 43 22.22 -22.75 9.22
CA ARG A 43 23.32 -21.84 8.89
C ARG A 43 24.63 -22.20 9.59
N SER A 44 24.58 -22.61 10.85
CA SER A 44 25.76 -23.11 11.57
C SER A 44 26.36 -24.34 10.87
N LEU A 45 25.52 -25.31 10.55
CA LEU A 45 25.95 -26.55 9.89
C LEU A 45 26.48 -26.31 8.47
N MET A 46 25.89 -25.38 7.72
CA MET A 46 26.42 -24.95 6.42
C MET A 46 27.81 -24.33 6.53
N ALA A 47 28.03 -23.46 7.51
CA ALA A 47 29.33 -22.85 7.76
C ALA A 47 30.38 -23.90 8.13
N GLU A 48 30.07 -24.80 9.07
CA GLU A 48 30.95 -25.89 9.49
C GLU A 48 31.23 -26.88 8.35
N SER A 49 30.23 -27.18 7.52
CA SER A 49 30.37 -28.05 6.35
C SER A 49 31.34 -27.44 5.33
N LEU A 50 31.20 -26.14 5.06
CA LEU A 50 32.07 -25.43 4.13
C LEU A 50 33.53 -25.35 4.64
N GLU A 51 33.72 -25.15 5.94
CA GLU A 51 35.05 -25.21 6.57
C GLU A 51 35.68 -26.61 6.45
N ALA A 52 34.93 -27.66 6.77
CA ALA A 52 35.39 -29.03 6.61
C ALA A 52 35.76 -29.35 5.14
N TYR A 53 34.95 -28.88 4.19
CA TYR A 53 35.20 -29.06 2.77
C TYR A 53 36.50 -28.36 2.32
N ARG A 54 36.73 -27.12 2.76
CA ARG A 54 37.97 -26.36 2.50
C ARG A 54 39.21 -27.04 3.11
N ALA A 55 39.04 -27.72 4.25
CA ALA A 55 40.10 -28.50 4.89
C ALA A 55 40.38 -29.85 4.18
N GLY A 56 39.59 -30.20 3.15
CA GLY A 56 39.68 -31.47 2.43
C GLY A 56 38.94 -32.63 3.10
N ASP A 57 38.25 -32.39 4.22
CA ASP A 57 37.46 -33.38 4.95
C ASP A 57 36.05 -33.48 4.35
N ARG A 58 35.97 -34.19 3.23
CA ARG A 58 34.75 -34.34 2.43
C ARG A 58 33.68 -35.18 3.14
N GLU A 59 34.09 -36.14 3.95
CA GLU A 59 33.20 -37.00 4.72
C GLU A 59 32.47 -36.21 5.81
N ARG A 60 33.20 -35.38 6.56
CA ARG A 60 32.61 -34.48 7.55
C ARG A 60 31.73 -33.42 6.89
N ALA A 61 32.18 -32.81 5.79
CA ALA A 61 31.39 -31.83 5.06
C ALA A 61 30.03 -32.41 4.62
N TYR A 62 30.03 -33.62 4.07
CA TYR A 62 28.82 -34.32 3.65
C TYR A 62 27.90 -34.62 4.84
N THR A 63 28.46 -35.11 5.95
CA THR A 63 27.69 -35.44 7.17
C THR A 63 26.98 -34.21 7.72
N LEU A 64 27.68 -33.07 7.77
CA LEU A 64 27.11 -31.79 8.21
C LEU A 64 26.03 -31.28 7.23
N ALA A 65 26.26 -31.41 5.92
CA ALA A 65 25.26 -31.04 4.91
C ALA A 65 23.99 -31.90 4.98
N ARG A 66 24.14 -33.19 5.30
CA ARG A 66 23.03 -34.12 5.55
C ARG A 66 22.27 -33.77 6.82
N ALA A 67 22.96 -33.44 7.91
CA ALA A 67 22.35 -33.00 9.16
C ALA A 67 21.55 -31.69 8.96
N ALA A 68 22.10 -30.73 8.22
CA ALA A 68 21.42 -29.47 7.92
C ALA A 68 20.04 -29.69 7.26
N TYR A 69 19.93 -30.67 6.37
CA TYR A 69 18.65 -31.00 5.74
C TYR A 69 17.75 -31.86 6.65
N LEU A 70 18.23 -33.02 7.11
CA LEU A 70 17.40 -34.01 7.80
C LEU A 70 17.03 -33.62 9.23
N ASP A 71 17.95 -32.97 9.95
CA ASP A 71 17.74 -32.68 11.37
C ASP A 71 17.00 -31.34 11.58
N HIS A 72 17.01 -30.47 10.56
CA HIS A 72 16.49 -29.10 10.68
C HIS A 72 15.56 -28.69 9.52
N PHE A 73 16.00 -28.76 8.26
CA PHE A 73 15.17 -28.28 7.14
C PHE A 73 13.89 -29.08 6.96
N GLU A 74 13.88 -30.40 7.21
CA GLU A 74 12.69 -31.25 7.15
C GLU A 74 11.56 -30.75 8.10
N LEU A 75 11.93 -30.19 9.27
CA LEU A 75 10.98 -29.59 10.20
C LEU A 75 10.34 -28.31 9.66
N VAL A 76 11.10 -27.55 8.85
CA VAL A 76 10.67 -26.31 8.20
C VAL A 76 9.90 -26.58 6.90
N GLU A 77 10.20 -27.69 6.22
CA GLU A 77 9.55 -28.14 4.98
C GLU A 77 8.04 -28.31 5.16
N ILE A 78 7.60 -28.84 6.31
CA ILE A 78 6.19 -29.12 6.60
C ILE A 78 5.34 -27.83 6.53
N PRO A 79 5.64 -26.77 7.31
CA PRO A 79 4.91 -25.51 7.19
C PRO A 79 5.17 -24.81 5.85
N LEU A 80 6.39 -24.91 5.28
CA LEU A 80 6.72 -24.26 4.01
C LEU A 80 5.88 -24.80 2.85
N ARG A 81 5.68 -26.12 2.78
CA ARG A 81 4.90 -26.78 1.73
C ARG A 81 3.42 -26.42 1.72
N ILE A 82 2.89 -26.00 2.87
CA ILE A 82 1.52 -25.49 2.98
C ILE A 82 1.44 -24.08 2.37
N VAL A 83 2.48 -23.26 2.55
CA VAL A 83 2.54 -21.89 2.04
C VAL A 83 2.92 -21.86 0.56
N ASP A 84 3.97 -22.57 0.18
CA ASP A 84 4.46 -22.68 -1.18
C ASP A 84 5.09 -24.07 -1.42
N SER A 85 4.35 -24.92 -2.13
CA SER A 85 4.80 -26.28 -2.45
C SER A 85 5.87 -26.33 -3.55
N SER A 86 5.90 -25.33 -4.45
CA SER A 86 6.87 -25.29 -5.55
C SER A 86 8.23 -24.83 -5.04
N PHE A 87 8.23 -23.79 -4.19
CA PHE A 87 9.43 -23.30 -3.53
C PHE A 87 10.02 -24.33 -2.55
N THR A 88 9.17 -25.06 -1.85
CA THR A 88 9.63 -26.19 -1.01
C THR A 88 10.43 -27.21 -1.85
N LEU A 89 9.91 -27.62 -3.01
CA LEU A 89 10.60 -28.57 -3.90
C LEU A 89 11.92 -28.00 -4.43
N GLU A 90 11.98 -26.71 -4.73
CA GLU A 90 13.21 -26.03 -5.13
C GLU A 90 14.28 -26.10 -4.03
N MET A 91 13.88 -25.86 -2.77
CA MET A 91 14.78 -25.96 -1.63
C MET A 91 15.26 -27.40 -1.40
N GLU A 92 14.38 -28.40 -1.46
CA GLU A 92 14.74 -29.82 -1.39
C GLU A 92 15.80 -30.16 -2.44
N TYR A 93 15.61 -29.69 -3.68
CA TYR A 93 16.57 -29.87 -4.76
C TYR A 93 17.92 -29.20 -4.45
N LYS A 94 17.93 -27.95 -3.97
CA LYS A 94 19.18 -27.24 -3.62
C LYS A 94 19.97 -27.98 -2.53
N PHE A 95 19.31 -28.49 -1.49
CA PHE A 95 19.96 -29.28 -0.44
C PHE A 95 20.48 -30.65 -0.93
N ALA A 96 19.74 -31.31 -1.83
CA ALA A 96 20.19 -32.54 -2.47
C ALA A 96 21.39 -32.30 -3.40
N HIS A 97 21.32 -31.24 -4.22
CA HIS A 97 22.38 -30.82 -5.12
C HIS A 97 23.66 -30.51 -4.34
N TRP A 98 23.58 -29.74 -3.25
CA TRP A 98 24.73 -29.45 -2.40
C TRP A 98 25.47 -30.71 -1.92
N ARG A 99 24.73 -31.70 -1.41
CA ARG A 99 25.31 -32.97 -0.95
C ARG A 99 25.96 -33.76 -2.08
N SER A 100 25.31 -33.84 -3.25
CA SER A 100 25.86 -34.49 -4.44
C SER A 100 27.17 -33.83 -4.89
N ARG A 101 27.25 -32.49 -4.90
CA ARG A 101 28.47 -31.78 -5.32
C ARG A 101 29.63 -31.95 -4.32
N ILE A 102 29.31 -32.11 -3.03
CA ILE A 102 30.30 -32.52 -2.02
C ILE A 102 30.85 -33.93 -2.32
N GLU A 103 30.00 -34.89 -2.68
CA GLU A 103 30.38 -36.27 -3.06
C GLU A 103 31.15 -36.36 -4.39
N ASP A 104 30.88 -35.45 -5.33
CA ASP A 104 31.57 -35.40 -6.63
C ASP A 104 32.95 -34.74 -6.54
N GLY A 105 33.17 -33.88 -5.54
CA GLY A 105 34.47 -33.21 -5.36
C GLY A 105 34.55 -31.95 -6.19
N ALA A 106 33.43 -31.25 -6.31
CA ALA A 106 33.32 -30.00 -7.00
C ALA A 106 34.37 -28.97 -6.49
N PRO A 107 34.79 -28.03 -7.35
CA PRO A 107 35.63 -26.92 -6.90
C PRO A 107 35.01 -26.18 -5.72
N VAL A 108 35.83 -25.73 -4.77
CA VAL A 108 35.36 -25.02 -3.56
C VAL A 108 34.46 -23.84 -3.90
N GLY A 109 34.80 -23.06 -4.95
CA GLY A 109 33.98 -21.92 -5.38
C GLY A 109 32.57 -22.31 -5.83
N GLU A 110 32.37 -23.54 -6.32
CA GLU A 110 31.05 -24.06 -6.69
C GLU A 110 30.23 -24.40 -5.43
N ILE A 111 30.85 -25.06 -4.43
CA ILE A 111 30.20 -25.33 -3.14
C ILE A 111 29.83 -24.03 -2.43
N GLU A 112 30.71 -23.03 -2.46
CA GLU A 112 30.44 -21.69 -1.91
C GLU A 112 29.24 -21.03 -2.58
N GLN A 113 29.07 -21.16 -3.89
CA GLN A 113 27.91 -20.62 -4.59
C GLN A 113 26.62 -21.34 -4.17
N ILE A 114 26.64 -22.67 -4.12
CA ILE A 114 25.47 -23.46 -3.72
C ILE A 114 25.04 -23.13 -2.29
N VAL A 115 25.98 -22.99 -1.35
CA VAL A 115 25.69 -22.59 0.03
C VAL A 115 25.08 -21.18 0.08
N ARG A 116 25.56 -20.24 -0.75
CA ARG A 116 24.95 -18.90 -0.87
C ARG A 116 23.51 -18.97 -1.41
N ASP A 117 23.26 -19.83 -2.39
CA ASP A 117 21.94 -19.98 -2.99
C ASP A 117 20.94 -20.62 -2.00
N ILE A 118 21.39 -21.59 -1.19
CA ILE A 118 20.60 -22.15 -0.09
C ILE A 118 20.32 -21.08 0.97
N ASP A 119 21.32 -20.31 1.38
CA ASP A 119 21.15 -19.24 2.38
C ASP A 119 20.14 -18.17 1.94
N GLY A 120 20.14 -17.81 0.65
CA GLY A 120 19.12 -16.93 0.07
C GLY A 120 17.71 -17.53 0.16
N GLY A 121 17.57 -18.82 -0.12
CA GLY A 121 16.28 -19.52 0.02
C GLY A 121 15.82 -19.69 1.48
N LEU A 122 16.74 -19.76 2.45
CA LEU A 122 16.38 -19.75 3.88
C LEU A 122 15.84 -18.38 4.32
N ASP A 123 16.33 -17.28 3.77
CA ASP A 123 15.76 -15.95 4.02
C ASP A 123 14.32 -15.83 3.49
N GLU A 124 14.06 -16.37 2.30
CA GLU A 124 12.72 -16.43 1.71
C GLU A 124 11.79 -17.35 2.52
N THR A 125 12.30 -18.49 3.00
CA THR A 125 11.60 -19.40 3.92
C THR A 125 11.14 -18.68 5.19
N LEU A 126 12.04 -17.91 5.83
CA LEU A 126 11.69 -17.13 7.02
C LEU A 126 10.63 -16.07 6.70
N ALA A 127 10.74 -15.39 5.56
CA ALA A 127 9.76 -14.39 5.16
C ALA A 127 8.37 -14.97 4.91
N LEU A 128 8.30 -16.12 4.24
CA LEU A 128 7.04 -16.83 3.97
C LEU A 128 6.37 -17.33 5.25
N LEU A 129 7.16 -17.87 6.20
CA LEU A 129 6.62 -18.55 7.38
C LEU A 129 6.37 -17.65 8.60
N GLN A 130 7.14 -16.58 8.79
CA GLN A 130 6.95 -15.68 9.93
C GLN A 130 5.89 -14.61 9.69
N GLY A 131 5.52 -14.42 8.42
CA GLY A 131 4.69 -13.32 8.02
C GLY A 131 5.35 -11.95 8.29
N PRO A 132 4.56 -10.86 8.30
CA PRO A 132 5.04 -9.47 8.14
C PRO A 132 5.95 -8.89 9.22
N GLY A 133 6.28 -9.64 10.28
CA GLY A 133 6.90 -9.11 11.49
C GLY A 133 6.10 -7.96 12.12
N MET A 134 6.64 -7.31 13.15
CA MET A 134 5.98 -6.12 13.74
C MET A 134 6.02 -4.90 12.80
N THR A 135 7.08 -4.80 11.98
CA THR A 135 7.27 -3.69 11.05
C THR A 135 6.22 -3.69 9.94
N GLY A 136 5.95 -4.81 9.29
CA GLY A 136 4.91 -4.90 8.25
C GLY A 136 3.52 -4.60 8.81
N LYS A 137 3.20 -5.14 9.99
CA LYS A 137 1.95 -4.84 10.71
C LYS A 137 1.79 -3.34 11.00
N ALA A 138 2.85 -2.68 11.45
CA ALA A 138 2.85 -1.24 11.68
C ALA A 138 2.68 -0.45 10.38
N LEU A 139 3.39 -0.82 9.31
CA LEU A 139 3.28 -0.17 8.00
C LEU A 139 1.86 -0.25 7.43
N VAL A 140 1.22 -1.43 7.48
CA VAL A 140 -0.17 -1.63 7.04
C VAL A 140 -1.14 -0.80 7.88
N THR A 141 -0.95 -0.76 9.20
CA THR A 141 -1.75 0.08 10.11
C THR A 141 -1.62 1.56 9.75
N ILE A 142 -0.39 2.04 9.52
CA ILE A 142 -0.10 3.43 9.15
C ILE A 142 -0.68 3.76 7.78
N ALA A 143 -0.59 2.87 6.80
CA ALA A 143 -1.17 3.06 5.48
C ALA A 143 -2.70 3.13 5.54
N SER A 144 -3.35 2.17 6.21
CA SER A 144 -4.80 2.19 6.41
C SER A 144 -5.25 3.47 7.13
N PHE A 145 -4.58 3.83 8.22
CA PHE A 145 -4.84 5.08 8.93
C PHE A 145 -4.75 6.27 7.99
N SER A 146 -3.66 6.36 7.23
CA SER A 146 -3.37 7.48 6.34
C SER A 146 -4.38 7.64 5.21
N ILE A 147 -4.83 6.52 4.62
CA ILE A 147 -5.89 6.51 3.60
C ILE A 147 -7.16 7.11 4.20
N LEU A 148 -7.71 6.50 5.26
CA LEU A 148 -8.99 6.95 5.81
C LEU A 148 -8.91 8.37 6.39
N PHE A 149 -7.79 8.72 7.02
CA PHE A 149 -7.55 10.04 7.57
C PHE A 149 -7.58 11.13 6.48
N ARG A 150 -6.97 10.90 5.32
CA ARG A 150 -6.99 11.85 4.19
C ARG A 150 -8.41 12.06 3.68
N GLU A 151 -9.05 10.97 3.24
CA GLU A 151 -10.38 10.99 2.63
C GLU A 151 -11.43 11.54 3.60
N GLY A 152 -11.36 11.11 4.86
CA GLY A 152 -12.24 11.60 5.91
C GLY A 152 -12.05 13.08 6.21
N LEU A 153 -10.83 13.61 6.16
CA LEU A 153 -10.61 15.04 6.38
C LEU A 153 -11.14 15.88 5.21
N GLU A 154 -10.96 15.43 3.97
CA GLU A 154 -11.53 16.09 2.78
C GLU A 154 -13.05 16.16 2.86
N VAL A 155 -13.70 15.05 3.23
CA VAL A 155 -15.14 15.01 3.51
C VAL A 155 -15.52 16.03 4.59
N ILE A 156 -14.78 16.08 5.70
CA ILE A 156 -15.06 17.05 6.78
C ILE A 156 -14.92 18.50 6.29
N LEU A 157 -13.88 18.82 5.52
CA LEU A 157 -13.61 20.17 5.01
C LEU A 157 -14.68 20.61 4.00
N VAL A 158 -15.07 19.74 3.07
CA VAL A 158 -16.13 20.02 2.09
C VAL A 158 -17.46 20.21 2.81
N LEU A 159 -17.82 19.32 3.74
CA LEU A 159 -19.04 19.47 4.54
C LEU A 159 -19.03 20.73 5.42
N ALA A 160 -17.88 21.08 6.00
CA ALA A 160 -17.72 22.32 6.76
C ALA A 160 -17.94 23.56 5.89
N ALA A 161 -17.39 23.58 4.68
CA ALA A 161 -17.59 24.66 3.71
C ALA A 161 -19.07 24.78 3.30
N LEU A 162 -19.70 23.65 2.96
CA LEU A 162 -21.13 23.60 2.58
C LEU A 162 -22.03 24.05 3.75
N PHE A 163 -21.80 23.54 4.96
CA PHE A 163 -22.58 23.93 6.14
C PHE A 163 -22.33 25.37 6.58
N GLY A 164 -21.10 25.87 6.42
CA GLY A 164 -20.73 27.25 6.69
C GLY A 164 -21.44 28.21 5.74
N TYR A 165 -21.45 27.90 4.44
CA TYR A 165 -22.13 28.69 3.43
C TYR A 165 -23.65 28.75 3.68
N VAL A 166 -24.28 27.59 3.83
CA VAL A 166 -25.73 27.49 4.04
C VAL A 166 -26.18 28.10 5.37
N ARG A 167 -25.31 28.14 6.40
CA ARG A 167 -25.60 28.80 7.68
C ARG A 167 -26.00 30.27 7.51
N THR A 168 -25.39 30.95 6.54
CA THR A 168 -25.56 32.39 6.31
C THR A 168 -26.78 32.72 5.43
N ARG A 169 -27.34 31.72 4.73
CA ARG A 169 -28.44 31.88 3.77
C ARG A 169 -29.75 31.29 4.30
N ASP A 170 -29.82 29.97 4.48
CA ASP A 170 -30.98 29.27 5.05
C ASP A 170 -30.53 28.01 5.82
N PRO A 171 -30.60 28.02 7.17
CA PRO A 171 -30.22 26.87 8.00
C PRO A 171 -30.98 25.57 7.71
N ARG A 172 -32.18 25.62 7.09
CA ARG A 172 -33.00 24.44 6.77
C ARG A 172 -32.36 23.57 5.68
N LEU A 173 -31.60 24.20 4.78
CA LEU A 173 -30.92 23.53 3.66
C LEU A 173 -29.71 22.67 4.08
N ARG A 174 -29.36 22.64 5.38
CA ARG A 174 -28.37 21.70 5.94
C ARG A 174 -28.84 20.25 5.92
N ARG A 175 -30.16 20.01 6.05
CA ARG A 175 -30.72 18.66 6.11
C ARG A 175 -30.55 17.91 4.78
N PRO A 176 -30.90 18.51 3.61
CA PRO A 176 -30.66 17.88 2.32
C PRO A 176 -29.19 17.49 2.07
N ILE A 177 -28.25 18.40 2.34
CA ILE A 177 -26.80 18.12 2.21
C ILE A 177 -26.41 16.90 3.06
N ALA A 178 -26.85 16.89 4.32
CA ALA A 178 -26.56 15.79 5.23
C ALA A 178 -27.22 14.47 4.79
N LEU A 179 -28.40 14.51 4.17
CA LEU A 179 -29.06 13.32 3.63
C LEU A 179 -28.31 12.77 2.42
N GLY A 180 -27.91 13.62 1.48
CA GLY A 180 -27.06 13.22 0.35
C GLY A 180 -25.75 12.60 0.79
N ALA A 181 -25.04 13.26 1.70
CA ALA A 181 -23.81 12.74 2.29
C ALA A 181 -24.01 11.39 3.02
N LEU A 182 -25.18 11.17 3.63
CA LEU A 182 -25.50 9.88 4.26
C LEU A 182 -25.74 8.78 3.23
N LEU A 183 -26.43 9.09 2.14
CA LEU A 183 -26.72 8.15 1.05
C LEU A 183 -25.47 7.77 0.25
N ALA A 184 -24.46 8.63 0.23
CA ALA A 184 -23.18 8.34 -0.41
C ALA A 184 -22.44 7.16 0.22
N ILE A 185 -22.52 7.00 1.54
CA ILE A 185 -21.83 5.93 2.28
C ILE A 185 -22.23 4.52 1.76
N PRO A 186 -23.53 4.12 1.79
CA PRO A 186 -23.93 2.82 1.25
C PRO A 186 -23.68 2.71 -0.25
N ALA A 187 -23.76 3.81 -1.01
CA ALA A 187 -23.45 3.80 -2.45
C ALA A 187 -21.97 3.47 -2.71
N SER A 188 -21.05 4.02 -1.92
CA SER A 188 -19.61 3.70 -1.99
C SER A 188 -19.33 2.24 -1.62
N ILE A 189 -20.03 1.69 -0.63
CA ILE A 189 -19.94 0.26 -0.27
C ILE A 189 -20.45 -0.63 -1.41
N VAL A 190 -21.59 -0.28 -2.01
CA VAL A 190 -22.12 -1.00 -3.19
C VAL A 190 -21.13 -0.94 -4.35
N THR A 191 -20.50 0.21 -4.57
CA THR A 191 -19.47 0.38 -5.62
C THR A 191 -18.28 -0.55 -5.36
N TRP A 192 -17.79 -0.61 -4.13
CA TRP A 192 -16.72 -1.52 -3.72
C TRP A 192 -17.11 -3.00 -3.89
N ALA A 193 -18.33 -3.39 -3.48
CA ALA A 193 -18.81 -4.75 -3.60
C ALA A 193 -18.98 -5.18 -5.06
N LEU A 194 -19.50 -4.29 -5.91
CA LEU A 194 -19.61 -4.51 -7.35
C LEU A 194 -18.22 -4.66 -7.99
N LEU A 195 -17.28 -3.79 -7.64
CA LEU A 195 -15.90 -3.89 -8.13
C LEU A 195 -15.28 -5.23 -7.73
N SER A 196 -15.40 -5.61 -6.45
CA SER A 196 -14.89 -6.89 -5.94
C SER A 196 -15.52 -8.08 -6.64
N PHE A 197 -16.84 -8.06 -6.87
CA PHE A 197 -17.54 -9.12 -7.57
C PHE A 197 -17.06 -9.27 -9.03
N VAL A 198 -16.97 -8.16 -9.76
CA VAL A 198 -16.53 -8.16 -11.16
C VAL A 198 -15.11 -8.72 -11.29
N LEU A 199 -14.20 -8.31 -10.39
CA LEU A 199 -12.81 -8.77 -10.41
C LEU A 199 -12.66 -10.27 -10.08
N ASN A 200 -13.51 -10.80 -9.19
CA ASN A 200 -13.48 -12.23 -8.84
C ASN A 200 -14.12 -13.14 -9.90
N VAL A 201 -15.05 -12.63 -10.72
CA VAL A 201 -15.80 -13.43 -11.71
C VAL A 201 -15.19 -13.33 -13.11
N ALA A 202 -14.26 -12.41 -13.34
CA ALA A 202 -13.61 -12.24 -14.63
C ALA A 202 -12.81 -13.49 -15.03
N PRO A 203 -13.06 -14.09 -16.23
CA PRO A 203 -12.38 -15.29 -16.71
C PRO A 203 -10.99 -14.98 -17.29
N VAL A 204 -10.23 -14.12 -16.62
CA VAL A 204 -8.85 -13.72 -16.98
C VAL A 204 -7.92 -14.37 -15.95
N GLY A 205 -6.70 -14.74 -16.34
CA GLY A 205 -5.68 -15.22 -15.40
C GLY A 205 -5.52 -14.22 -14.24
N ARG A 206 -5.53 -14.74 -13.00
CA ARG A 206 -5.51 -13.92 -11.77
C ARG A 206 -4.36 -12.91 -11.79
N GLU A 207 -3.18 -13.35 -12.21
CA GLU A 207 -1.95 -12.56 -12.32
C GLU A 207 -2.08 -11.38 -13.31
N LEU A 208 -2.62 -11.63 -14.52
CA LEU A 208 -2.82 -10.58 -15.52
C LEU A 208 -3.86 -9.55 -15.07
N LEU A 209 -4.90 -9.99 -14.39
CA LEU A 209 -5.95 -9.11 -13.87
C LEU A 209 -5.43 -8.24 -12.73
N GLU A 210 -4.63 -8.80 -11.83
CA GLU A 210 -3.93 -8.06 -10.77
C GLU A 210 -3.03 -6.98 -11.38
N ALA A 211 -2.17 -7.35 -12.36
CA ALA A 211 -1.28 -6.43 -13.05
C ALA A 211 -2.01 -5.27 -13.77
N VAL A 212 -3.14 -5.55 -14.43
CA VAL A 212 -3.92 -4.49 -15.11
C VAL A 212 -4.55 -3.54 -14.09
N VAL A 213 -5.10 -4.06 -12.99
CA VAL A 213 -5.73 -3.24 -11.96
C VAL A 213 -4.69 -2.37 -11.24
N SER A 214 -3.51 -2.90 -10.95
CA SER A 214 -2.44 -2.14 -10.32
C SER A 214 -1.92 -1.02 -11.23
N LEU A 215 -1.75 -1.26 -12.53
CA LEU A 215 -1.41 -0.20 -13.50
C LEU A 215 -2.48 0.89 -13.57
N VAL A 216 -3.76 0.52 -13.60
CA VAL A 216 -4.88 1.48 -13.60
C VAL A 216 -4.87 2.32 -12.31
N ALA A 217 -4.61 1.69 -11.16
CA ALA A 217 -4.49 2.37 -9.89
C ALA A 217 -3.32 3.37 -9.90
N VAL A 218 -2.15 2.98 -10.41
CA VAL A 218 -0.98 3.87 -10.54
C VAL A 218 -1.30 5.06 -11.45
N ALA A 219 -1.95 4.84 -12.60
CA ALA A 219 -2.35 5.91 -13.51
C ALA A 219 -3.34 6.89 -12.84
N PHE A 220 -4.31 6.36 -12.08
CA PHE A 220 -5.24 7.17 -11.30
C PHE A 220 -4.51 8.01 -10.24
N LEU A 221 -3.59 7.41 -9.49
CA LEU A 221 -2.81 8.12 -8.47
C LEU A 221 -1.90 9.19 -9.03
N PHE A 222 -1.28 8.91 -10.17
CA PHE A 222 -0.50 9.88 -10.91
C PHE A 222 -1.36 11.08 -11.31
N TYR A 223 -2.55 10.82 -11.87
CA TYR A 223 -3.50 11.86 -12.24
C TYR A 223 -3.92 12.72 -11.03
N VAL A 224 -4.31 12.09 -9.92
CA VAL A 224 -4.71 12.79 -8.68
C VAL A 224 -3.54 13.59 -8.10
N SER A 225 -2.33 13.04 -8.09
CA SER A 225 -1.12 13.73 -7.61
C SER A 225 -0.84 15.00 -8.40
N PHE A 226 -0.90 14.93 -9.72
CA PHE A 226 -0.70 16.09 -10.59
C PHE A 226 -1.86 17.10 -10.49
N TRP A 227 -3.08 16.61 -10.34
CA TRP A 227 -4.25 17.46 -10.15
C TRP A 227 -4.13 18.28 -8.85
N LEU A 228 -3.71 17.65 -7.75
CA LEU A 228 -3.44 18.32 -6.48
C LEU A 228 -2.31 19.35 -6.59
N LEU A 229 -1.20 19.00 -7.25
CA LEU A 229 -0.08 19.91 -7.51
C LEU A 229 -0.54 21.22 -8.19
N GLN A 230 -1.45 21.13 -9.16
CA GLN A 230 -1.96 22.29 -9.90
C GLN A 230 -2.90 23.18 -9.08
N ARG A 231 -3.52 22.66 -8.03
CA ARG A 231 -4.59 23.34 -7.26
C ARG A 231 -4.15 23.87 -5.89
N MET A 232 -2.88 23.75 -5.54
CA MET A 232 -2.30 24.15 -4.24
C MET A 232 -2.41 25.64 -3.88
N GLU A 233 -2.84 26.51 -4.80
CA GLU A 233 -3.22 27.89 -4.45
C GLU A 233 -4.59 27.92 -3.77
N VAL A 234 -4.59 28.14 -2.44
CA VAL A 234 -5.77 28.26 -1.56
C VAL A 234 -6.87 29.17 -2.13
N ARG A 235 -6.52 30.18 -2.96
CA ARG A 235 -7.48 31.08 -3.63
C ARG A 235 -8.35 30.36 -4.68
N HIS A 236 -7.75 29.47 -5.47
CA HIS A 236 -8.45 28.73 -6.53
C HIS A 236 -9.43 27.69 -5.95
N TRP A 237 -9.08 27.06 -4.82
CA TRP A 237 -10.00 26.16 -4.10
C TRP A 237 -11.25 26.91 -3.60
N MET A 238 -11.07 28.14 -3.09
CA MET A 238 -12.17 28.96 -2.60
C MET A 238 -13.05 29.54 -3.72
N GLU A 239 -12.49 29.82 -4.89
CA GLU A 239 -13.22 30.18 -6.12
C GLU A 239 -13.95 28.98 -6.75
N PHE A 240 -13.36 27.78 -6.71
CA PHE A 240 -14.02 26.54 -7.13
C PHE A 240 -15.22 26.20 -6.24
N LEU A 241 -15.04 26.27 -4.92
CA LEU A 241 -16.14 26.11 -3.96
C LEU A 241 -17.22 27.17 -4.17
N ARG A 242 -16.84 28.44 -4.46
CA ARG A 242 -17.83 29.48 -4.76
C ARG A 242 -18.61 29.16 -6.03
N SER A 243 -17.96 28.88 -7.16
CA SER A 243 -18.65 28.64 -8.44
C SER A 243 -19.64 27.47 -8.40
N HIS A 244 -19.26 26.33 -7.81
CA HIS A 244 -20.11 25.13 -7.80
C HIS A 244 -21.23 25.19 -6.74
N VAL A 245 -20.99 25.90 -5.63
CA VAL A 245 -22.04 26.14 -4.62
C VAL A 245 -22.99 27.26 -5.04
N TRP A 246 -22.52 28.23 -5.85
CA TRP A 246 -23.33 29.36 -6.32
C TRP A 246 -24.49 28.90 -7.21
N GLU A 247 -24.29 27.97 -8.15
CA GLU A 247 -25.37 27.48 -9.02
C GLU A 247 -26.40 26.64 -8.25
N ALA A 248 -25.94 25.73 -7.38
CA ALA A 248 -26.82 24.87 -6.59
C ALA A 248 -27.65 25.64 -5.55
N VAL A 249 -27.10 26.71 -4.97
CA VAL A 249 -27.82 27.57 -4.02
C VAL A 249 -28.64 28.66 -4.72
N ALA A 250 -28.20 29.16 -5.88
CA ALA A 250 -29.01 30.09 -6.69
C ALA A 250 -30.31 29.43 -7.18
N ALA A 251 -30.30 28.11 -7.43
CA ALA A 251 -31.49 27.35 -7.78
C ALA A 251 -32.48 27.12 -6.62
N GLY A 252 -32.10 27.40 -5.36
CA GLY A 252 -32.98 27.27 -4.18
C GLY A 252 -33.54 25.87 -3.91
N ASN A 253 -33.08 24.84 -4.62
CA ASN A 253 -33.69 23.52 -4.61
C ASN A 253 -32.99 22.58 -3.61
N ALA A 254 -33.76 22.08 -2.64
CA ALA A 254 -33.27 21.14 -1.64
C ALA A 254 -32.63 19.87 -2.28
N SER A 255 -33.14 19.42 -3.43
CA SER A 255 -32.59 18.26 -4.13
C SER A 255 -31.20 18.51 -4.71
N ALA A 256 -30.94 19.70 -5.27
CA ALA A 256 -29.62 20.07 -5.80
C ALA A 256 -28.55 20.04 -4.71
N LEU A 257 -28.89 20.49 -3.49
CA LEU A 257 -27.99 20.44 -2.34
C LEU A 257 -27.81 19.04 -1.77
N ALA A 258 -28.82 18.18 -1.86
CA ALA A 258 -28.67 16.76 -1.54
C ALA A 258 -27.72 16.07 -2.53
N VAL A 259 -27.89 16.30 -3.84
CA VAL A 259 -26.97 15.76 -4.87
C VAL A 259 -25.56 16.28 -4.65
N LEU A 260 -25.38 17.56 -4.34
CA LEU A 260 -24.07 18.13 -4.07
C LEU A 260 -23.40 17.46 -2.86
N GLY A 261 -24.13 17.26 -1.76
CA GLY A 261 -23.64 16.54 -0.60
C GLY A 261 -23.34 15.06 -0.89
N PHE A 262 -24.15 14.42 -1.74
CA PHE A 262 -23.95 13.05 -2.18
C PHE A 262 -22.68 12.91 -3.02
N VAL A 263 -22.55 13.67 -4.11
CA VAL A 263 -21.39 13.61 -5.03
C VAL A 263 -20.10 13.92 -4.30
N SER A 264 -20.12 14.90 -3.40
CA SER A 264 -18.95 15.27 -2.60
C SER A 264 -18.45 14.10 -1.75
N VAL A 265 -19.33 13.40 -1.04
CA VAL A 265 -18.93 12.26 -0.18
C VAL A 265 -18.70 10.99 -0.98
N TYR A 266 -19.48 10.76 -2.03
CA TYR A 266 -19.39 9.57 -2.86
C TYR A 266 -18.05 9.50 -3.60
N ARG A 267 -17.54 10.63 -4.10
CA ARG A 267 -16.23 10.69 -4.75
C ARG A 267 -15.11 10.23 -3.81
N GLU A 268 -15.00 10.84 -2.63
CA GLU A 268 -13.98 10.44 -1.64
C GLU A 268 -14.20 8.99 -1.17
N GLY A 269 -15.46 8.55 -1.04
CA GLY A 269 -15.80 7.17 -0.70
C GLY A 269 -15.43 6.15 -1.78
N ALA A 270 -15.54 6.51 -3.06
CA ALA A 270 -15.12 5.68 -4.19
C ALA A 270 -13.60 5.58 -4.28
N GLU A 271 -12.89 6.69 -4.06
CA GLU A 271 -11.42 6.70 -3.95
C GLU A 271 -10.97 5.82 -2.77
N THR A 272 -11.57 6.02 -1.59
CA THR A 272 -11.34 5.18 -0.40
C THR A 272 -11.50 3.70 -0.72
N ALA A 273 -12.58 3.32 -1.42
CA ALA A 273 -12.84 1.94 -1.80
C ALA A 273 -11.73 1.36 -2.69
N LEU A 274 -11.24 2.11 -3.68
CA LEU A 274 -10.13 1.68 -4.55
C LEU A 274 -8.83 1.51 -3.75
N PHE A 275 -8.51 2.45 -2.87
CA PHE A 275 -7.33 2.38 -2.02
C PHE A 275 -7.35 1.20 -1.06
N TYR A 276 -8.49 0.96 -0.40
CA TYR A 276 -8.65 -0.16 0.50
C TYR A 276 -8.65 -1.49 -0.24
N GLN A 277 -9.18 -1.55 -1.46
CA GLN A 277 -9.08 -2.75 -2.30
C GLN A 277 -7.62 -3.10 -2.59
N ALA A 278 -6.83 -2.11 -3.03
CA ALA A 278 -5.40 -2.31 -3.27
C ALA A 278 -4.65 -2.71 -1.99
N LEU A 279 -4.96 -2.07 -0.86
CA LEU A 279 -4.34 -2.41 0.43
C LEU A 279 -4.69 -3.82 0.89
N LEU A 280 -5.92 -4.28 0.66
CA LEU A 280 -6.37 -5.63 1.01
C LEU A 280 -5.69 -6.72 0.18
N TRP A 281 -5.33 -6.44 -1.07
CA TRP A 281 -4.53 -7.34 -1.90
C TRP A 281 -3.05 -7.33 -1.48
N MET A 282 -2.51 -6.16 -1.15
CA MET A 282 -1.12 -6.04 -0.69
C MET A 282 -0.89 -6.62 0.70
N ALA A 283 -1.90 -6.64 1.56
CA ALA A 283 -1.79 -7.02 2.97
C ALA A 283 -2.65 -8.24 3.31
N GLU A 284 -2.51 -9.32 2.53
CA GLU A 284 -3.17 -10.60 2.81
C GLU A 284 -2.87 -11.06 4.25
N ASN A 285 -3.89 -11.62 4.92
CA ASN A 285 -3.84 -12.06 6.32
C ASN A 285 -3.53 -10.96 7.37
N MET A 286 -3.58 -9.67 7.03
CA MET A 286 -3.39 -8.54 7.96
C MET A 286 -4.64 -7.68 8.20
N GLU A 287 -5.82 -8.23 7.97
CA GLU A 287 -7.09 -7.50 8.06
C GLU A 287 -7.33 -6.84 9.43
N ALA A 288 -6.84 -7.47 10.51
CA ALA A 288 -6.90 -6.90 11.87
C ALA A 288 -6.08 -5.59 12.00
N TRP A 289 -4.94 -5.47 11.31
CA TRP A 289 -4.08 -4.28 11.33
C TRP A 289 -4.63 -3.17 10.45
N ILE A 290 -5.26 -3.54 9.32
CA ILE A 290 -6.07 -2.61 8.53
C ILE A 290 -7.21 -2.07 9.39
N LEU A 291 -7.93 -2.94 10.12
CA LEU A 291 -9.00 -2.50 11.02
C LEU A 291 -8.50 -1.57 12.12
N LEU A 292 -7.33 -1.84 12.70
CA LEU A 292 -6.71 -0.96 13.68
C LEU A 292 -6.44 0.44 13.09
N GLY A 293 -5.91 0.51 11.86
CA GLY A 293 -5.68 1.77 11.15
C GLY A 293 -6.98 2.56 10.94
N ILE A 294 -8.04 1.88 10.49
CA ILE A 294 -9.40 2.45 10.35
C ILE A 294 -9.88 3.04 11.68
N LEU A 295 -9.82 2.27 12.76
CA LEU A 295 -10.34 2.68 14.07
C LEU A 295 -9.58 3.92 14.60
N LEU A 296 -8.26 3.92 14.48
CA LEU A 296 -7.42 5.05 14.87
C LEU A 296 -7.74 6.30 14.04
N ALA A 297 -7.89 6.17 12.71
CA ALA A 297 -8.22 7.29 11.83
C ALA A 297 -9.61 7.85 12.14
N THR A 298 -10.62 6.99 12.32
CA THR A 298 -11.97 7.40 12.71
C THR A 298 -11.98 8.16 14.03
N ALA A 299 -11.23 7.70 15.04
CA ALA A 299 -11.12 8.38 16.33
C ALA A 299 -10.53 9.79 16.18
N VAL A 300 -9.42 9.94 15.45
CA VAL A 300 -8.77 11.24 15.22
C VAL A 300 -9.67 12.16 14.39
N LEU A 301 -10.31 11.66 13.33
CA LEU A 301 -11.23 12.42 12.49
C LEU A 301 -12.46 12.90 13.26
N ALA A 302 -12.97 12.11 14.21
CA ALA A 302 -14.06 12.55 15.08
C ALA A 302 -13.64 13.75 15.94
N VAL A 303 -12.43 13.74 16.50
CA VAL A 303 -11.86 14.85 17.28
C VAL A 303 -11.67 16.09 16.40
N ILE A 304 -11.05 15.94 15.22
CA ILE A 304 -10.80 17.05 14.30
C ILE A 304 -12.11 17.64 13.76
N GLY A 305 -13.04 16.78 13.33
CA GLY A 305 -14.36 17.19 12.86
C GLY A 305 -15.12 17.98 13.92
N TYR A 306 -15.01 17.59 15.19
CA TYR A 306 -15.55 18.36 16.31
C TYR A 306 -14.88 19.74 16.44
N ALA A 307 -13.54 19.80 16.41
CA ALA A 307 -12.80 21.06 16.53
C ALA A 307 -13.13 22.06 15.39
N ILE A 308 -13.25 21.60 14.14
CA ILE A 308 -13.55 22.47 12.99
C ILE A 308 -15.02 22.92 13.02
N LEU A 309 -15.95 21.97 13.13
CA LEU A 309 -17.38 22.25 12.96
C LEU A 309 -17.99 22.98 14.16
N TRP A 310 -17.43 22.77 15.36
CA TRP A 310 -17.98 23.32 16.59
C TRP A 310 -17.10 24.41 17.21
N ALA A 311 -15.80 24.17 17.33
CA ALA A 311 -14.88 25.16 17.91
C ALA A 311 -14.39 26.22 16.89
N GLY A 312 -14.77 26.10 15.61
CA GLY A 312 -14.39 27.05 14.56
C GLY A 312 -12.88 27.12 14.32
N ALA A 313 -12.15 26.05 14.69
CA ALA A 313 -10.71 25.99 14.56
C ALA A 313 -10.30 26.11 13.08
N ARG A 314 -9.32 26.98 12.81
CA ARG A 314 -8.76 27.14 11.47
C ARG A 314 -7.64 26.11 11.29
N LEU A 315 -7.88 25.11 10.44
CA LEU A 315 -6.81 24.19 10.06
C LEU A 315 -5.81 24.88 9.12
N PRO A 316 -4.50 24.59 9.26
CA PRO A 316 -3.51 24.99 8.27
C PRO A 316 -3.68 24.13 7.00
N VAL A 317 -4.69 24.46 6.18
CA VAL A 317 -5.09 23.73 4.95
C VAL A 317 -3.90 23.50 4.03
N ARG A 318 -2.97 24.46 3.94
CA ARG A 318 -1.77 24.34 3.11
C ARG A 318 -0.86 23.20 3.56
N VAL A 319 -0.61 23.07 4.87
CA VAL A 319 0.24 22.00 5.41
C VAL A 319 -0.42 20.66 5.12
N PHE A 320 -1.72 20.55 5.38
CA PHE A 320 -2.50 19.34 5.12
C PHE A 320 -2.45 18.92 3.65
N LEU A 321 -2.80 19.82 2.72
CA LEU A 321 -2.79 19.50 1.28
C LEU A 321 -1.39 19.12 0.79
N THR A 322 -0.35 19.77 1.31
CA THR A 322 1.04 19.42 0.95
C THR A 322 1.41 18.03 1.45
N THR A 323 1.05 17.69 2.69
CA THR A 323 1.30 16.35 3.26
C THR A 323 0.51 15.27 2.51
N ALA A 324 -0.78 15.50 2.24
CA ALA A 324 -1.62 14.57 1.49
C ALA A 324 -1.07 14.31 0.09
N MET A 325 -0.67 15.38 -0.61
CA MET A 325 -0.06 15.30 -1.94
C MET A 325 1.24 14.48 -1.93
N VAL A 326 2.17 14.75 -1.01
CA VAL A 326 3.43 13.99 -0.91
C VAL A 326 3.16 12.52 -0.64
N MET A 327 2.17 12.21 0.21
CA MET A 327 1.83 10.84 0.55
C MET A 327 1.23 10.08 -0.64
N VAL A 328 0.35 10.69 -1.44
CA VAL A 328 -0.18 10.09 -2.67
C VAL A 328 0.94 9.86 -3.69
N MET A 329 1.88 10.81 -3.82
CA MET A 329 3.04 10.64 -4.70
C MET A 329 3.89 9.44 -4.28
N LEU A 330 4.24 9.33 -3.00
CA LEU A 330 5.02 8.19 -2.49
C LEU A 330 4.29 6.86 -2.69
N LEU A 331 2.99 6.82 -2.40
CA LEU A 331 2.17 5.62 -2.61
C LEU A 331 2.11 5.23 -4.09
N SER A 332 2.00 6.20 -4.99
CA SER A 332 1.98 5.91 -6.45
C SER A 332 3.32 5.35 -6.95
N VAL A 333 4.45 5.80 -6.38
CA VAL A 333 5.78 5.23 -6.68
C VAL A 333 5.85 3.80 -6.15
N ALA A 334 5.38 3.56 -4.93
CA ALA A 334 5.35 2.20 -4.38
C ALA A 334 4.45 1.27 -5.22
N MET A 335 3.24 1.70 -5.55
CA MET A 335 2.32 0.92 -6.37
C MET A 335 2.85 0.66 -7.79
N LEU A 336 3.63 1.58 -8.37
CA LEU A 336 4.26 1.35 -9.67
C LEU A 336 5.27 0.21 -9.61
N GLY A 337 6.05 0.12 -8.53
CA GLY A 337 6.97 -0.98 -8.32
C GLY A 337 6.26 -2.34 -8.21
N ASN A 338 5.16 -2.40 -7.47
CA ASN A 338 4.30 -3.59 -7.40
C ASN A 338 3.67 -3.94 -8.76
N ALA A 339 3.14 -2.96 -9.49
CA ALA A 339 2.54 -3.19 -10.79
C ALA A 339 3.55 -3.76 -11.81
N VAL A 340 4.79 -3.25 -11.80
CA VAL A 340 5.86 -3.79 -12.65
C VAL A 340 6.24 -5.21 -12.22
N ARG A 341 6.27 -5.51 -10.92
CA ARG A 341 6.51 -6.87 -10.43
C ARG A 341 5.40 -7.84 -10.85
N GLU A 342 4.14 -7.45 -10.74
CA GLU A 342 3.00 -8.27 -11.19
C GLU A 342 3.06 -8.52 -12.71
N LEU A 343 3.54 -7.56 -13.50
CA LEU A 343 3.80 -7.77 -14.94
C LEU A 343 4.97 -8.72 -15.22
N GLN A 344 5.96 -8.78 -14.34
CA GLN A 344 7.05 -9.75 -14.41
C GLN A 344 6.54 -11.15 -14.06
N ASP A 345 5.73 -11.27 -13.01
CA ASP A 345 5.12 -12.54 -12.60
C ASP A 345 4.15 -13.08 -13.69
N ALA A 346 3.51 -12.19 -14.45
CA ALA A 346 2.66 -12.53 -15.60
C ALA A 346 3.43 -12.79 -16.92
N ASP A 347 4.77 -12.91 -16.89
CA ASP A 347 5.65 -13.12 -18.05
C ASP A 347 5.55 -12.04 -19.16
N VAL A 348 5.06 -10.83 -18.83
CA VAL A 348 4.91 -9.73 -19.79
C VAL A 348 6.21 -8.93 -19.96
N ILE A 349 6.97 -8.77 -18.87
CA ILE A 349 8.22 -8.00 -18.83
C ILE A 349 9.36 -8.92 -18.39
N SER A 350 10.54 -8.77 -19.00
CA SER A 350 11.74 -9.50 -18.62
C SER A 350 12.18 -9.21 -17.18
N ILE A 351 12.81 -10.19 -16.55
CA ILE A 351 13.39 -10.06 -15.22
C ILE A 351 14.90 -9.92 -15.35
N THR A 352 15.42 -8.71 -15.09
CA THR A 352 16.85 -8.48 -14.94
C THR A 352 17.19 -8.38 -13.46
N SER A 353 17.81 -9.42 -12.91
CA SER A 353 18.10 -9.49 -11.48
C SER A 353 19.21 -8.52 -11.03
N LEU A 354 19.02 -7.95 -9.84
CA LEU A 354 20.01 -7.17 -9.11
C LEU A 354 20.44 -7.84 -7.78
N PHE A 355 20.18 -9.13 -7.59
CA PHE A 355 20.38 -9.82 -6.30
C PHE A 355 21.80 -9.66 -5.73
N ASP A 356 22.83 -9.57 -6.57
CA ASP A 356 24.23 -9.45 -6.12
C ASP A 356 24.60 -8.07 -5.53
N THR A 357 23.84 -7.02 -5.86
CA THR A 357 24.14 -5.62 -5.46
C THR A 357 23.04 -5.02 -4.57
N PHE A 358 21.84 -5.59 -4.59
CA PHE A 358 20.69 -5.03 -3.90
C PHE A 358 20.70 -5.41 -2.40
N PRO A 359 20.42 -4.47 -1.48
CA PRO A 359 20.29 -4.80 -0.06
C PRO A 359 19.19 -5.85 0.15
N ARG A 360 19.41 -6.84 1.02
CA ARG A 360 18.33 -7.75 1.44
C ARG A 360 17.33 -6.96 2.29
N ILE A 361 16.17 -6.68 1.71
CA ILE A 361 15.05 -6.00 2.39
C ILE A 361 14.02 -7.06 2.74
N ASN A 362 13.39 -6.95 3.91
CA ASN A 362 12.28 -7.79 4.29
C ASN A 362 11.19 -7.77 3.17
N PRO A 363 10.71 -8.93 2.67
CA PRO A 363 9.77 -8.99 1.54
C PRO A 363 8.48 -8.18 1.72
N PHE A 364 8.01 -8.02 2.95
CA PHE A 364 6.84 -7.16 3.22
C PHE A 364 7.16 -5.68 3.08
N VAL A 365 8.36 -5.27 3.50
CA VAL A 365 8.82 -3.89 3.30
C VAL A 365 9.07 -3.63 1.81
N ALA A 366 9.63 -4.62 1.11
CA ALA A 366 9.77 -4.60 -0.34
C ALA A 366 8.40 -4.44 -1.03
N GLN A 367 7.40 -5.26 -0.68
CA GLN A 367 6.04 -5.19 -1.23
C GLN A 367 5.33 -3.89 -0.86
N PHE A 368 5.47 -3.41 0.38
CA PHE A 368 4.86 -2.15 0.81
C PHE A 368 5.44 -0.94 0.09
N LEU A 369 6.75 -0.94 -0.16
CA LEU A 369 7.45 0.13 -0.86
C LEU A 369 7.51 -0.08 -2.38
N GLY A 370 7.06 -1.23 -2.89
CA GLY A 370 7.23 -1.67 -4.28
C GLY A 370 8.67 -1.86 -4.73
N ILE A 371 9.60 -2.02 -3.80
CA ILE A 371 11.03 -2.09 -4.11
C ILE A 371 11.44 -3.55 -4.24
N TYR A 372 11.67 -4.01 -5.46
CA TYR A 372 12.12 -5.36 -5.75
C TYR A 372 13.55 -5.36 -6.32
N PRO A 373 14.31 -6.45 -6.16
CA PRO A 373 15.68 -6.56 -6.67
C PRO A 373 15.72 -6.81 -8.19
N THR A 374 14.97 -6.02 -8.96
CA THR A 374 14.95 -6.06 -10.43
C THR A 374 15.20 -4.68 -11.03
N VAL A 375 15.94 -4.61 -12.14
CA VAL A 375 16.26 -3.32 -12.79
C VAL A 375 15.00 -2.58 -13.21
N GLU A 376 14.01 -3.31 -13.74
CA GLU A 376 12.79 -2.77 -14.31
C GLU A 376 11.92 -2.08 -13.24
N THR A 377 11.75 -2.71 -12.07
CA THR A 377 10.96 -2.12 -10.96
C THR A 377 11.63 -0.87 -10.42
N VAL A 378 12.93 -0.93 -10.11
CA VAL A 378 13.70 0.21 -9.60
C VAL A 378 13.72 1.36 -10.62
N ALA A 379 13.94 1.07 -11.90
CA ALA A 379 13.95 2.08 -12.96
C ALA A 379 12.59 2.78 -13.09
N ALA A 380 11.49 2.02 -13.06
CA ALA A 380 10.14 2.58 -13.14
C ALA A 380 9.85 3.51 -11.95
N GLN A 381 10.17 3.08 -10.73
CA GLN A 381 9.99 3.89 -9.53
C GLN A 381 10.83 5.17 -9.55
N VAL A 382 12.10 5.08 -9.93
CA VAL A 382 13.00 6.24 -10.07
C VAL A 382 12.50 7.20 -11.14
N ALA A 383 12.04 6.70 -12.28
CA ALA A 383 11.49 7.53 -13.35
C ALA A 383 10.27 8.33 -12.86
N LEU A 384 9.32 7.69 -12.19
CA LEU A 384 8.14 8.36 -11.65
C LEU A 384 8.51 9.38 -10.55
N LEU A 385 9.44 9.02 -9.67
CA LEU A 385 9.94 9.93 -8.64
C LEU A 385 10.58 11.18 -9.25
N LEU A 386 11.38 11.03 -10.31
CA LEU A 386 11.97 12.15 -11.04
C LEU A 386 10.90 13.05 -11.66
N VAL A 387 9.84 12.48 -12.23
CA VAL A 387 8.70 13.25 -12.75
C VAL A 387 8.06 14.10 -11.65
N TYR A 388 7.87 13.55 -10.44
CA TYR A 388 7.34 14.31 -9.32
C TYR A 388 8.29 15.39 -8.79
N VAL A 389 9.59 15.10 -8.70
CA VAL A 389 10.59 16.10 -8.28
C VAL A 389 10.64 17.25 -9.28
N ILE A 390 10.70 16.96 -10.59
CA ILE A 390 10.73 17.97 -11.65
C ILE A 390 9.43 18.78 -11.64
N GLY A 391 8.27 18.11 -11.56
CA GLY A 391 6.97 18.76 -11.45
C GLY A 391 6.89 19.68 -10.25
N GLY A 392 7.27 19.19 -9.07
CA GLY A 392 7.30 19.97 -7.82
C GLY A 392 8.20 21.20 -7.92
N VAL A 393 9.43 21.04 -8.44
CA VAL A 393 10.39 22.15 -8.64
C VAL A 393 9.83 23.19 -9.63
N TYR A 394 9.25 22.76 -10.74
CA TYR A 394 8.64 23.65 -11.73
C TYR A 394 7.49 24.49 -11.12
N PHE A 395 6.60 23.86 -10.35
CA PHE A 395 5.49 24.55 -9.71
C PHE A 395 5.92 25.46 -8.55
N TYR A 396 6.92 25.07 -7.76
CA TYR A 396 7.38 25.86 -6.61
C TYR A 396 8.25 27.07 -7.02
N LEU A 397 9.10 26.91 -8.05
CA LEU A 397 9.98 27.99 -8.54
C LEU A 397 9.35 28.85 -9.64
N GLY A 398 8.32 28.35 -10.32
CA GLY A 398 7.63 29.03 -11.42
C GLY A 398 7.05 30.42 -11.09
N PRO A 399 6.39 30.63 -9.93
CA PRO A 399 5.87 31.94 -9.52
C PRO A 399 6.99 32.96 -9.23
N ALA A 400 8.05 32.54 -8.54
CA ALA A 400 9.21 33.40 -8.23
C ALA A 400 9.96 33.83 -9.49
N ARG A 401 10.06 32.94 -10.49
CA ARG A 401 10.69 33.24 -11.78
C ARG A 401 9.85 34.19 -12.63
N ARG A 402 8.52 34.01 -12.64
CA ARG A 402 7.57 34.92 -13.33
C ARG A 402 7.54 36.31 -12.70
N ALA A 403 7.61 36.42 -11.38
CA ALA A 403 7.70 37.70 -10.68
C ALA A 403 9.00 38.45 -11.02
N ARG A 404 10.15 37.78 -11.00
CA ARG A 404 11.44 38.40 -11.38
C ARG A 404 11.48 38.84 -12.86
N LEU A 405 10.88 38.06 -13.76
CA LEU A 405 10.79 38.42 -15.18
C LEU A 405 9.82 39.60 -15.42
N ALA A 406 8.74 39.69 -14.64
CA ALA A 406 7.84 40.84 -14.68
C ALA A 406 8.55 42.11 -14.19
N GLU A 407 9.25 42.05 -13.06
CA GLU A 407 10.05 43.18 -12.53
C GLU A 407 11.18 43.62 -13.48
N ALA A 408 11.81 42.68 -14.19
CA ALA A 408 12.82 43.02 -15.20
C ALA A 408 12.21 43.77 -16.40
N ARG A 409 10.98 43.43 -16.81
CA ARG A 409 10.28 44.12 -17.90
C ARG A 409 9.81 45.51 -17.50
N THR A 410 9.36 45.73 -16.26
CA THR A 410 8.99 47.06 -15.76
C THR A 410 10.16 47.99 -15.49
N ARG A 411 11.40 47.49 -15.39
CA ARG A 411 12.61 48.32 -15.29
C ARG A 411 13.18 48.74 -16.66
N GLN A 412 12.73 48.10 -17.74
CA GLN A 412 13.18 48.38 -19.10
C GLN A 412 12.16 49.22 -19.91
N ALA A 413 10.94 49.38 -19.39
CA ALA A 413 9.93 50.33 -19.87
C ALA A 413 9.96 51.58 -19.00
#